data_AF-A0A2A5B4T7-F1
#
_entry.id   AF-A0A2A5B4T7-F1
#
_cell.length_a   1.000
_cell.length_b   1.000
_cell.length_c   1.000
_cell.angle_alpha   90.00
_cell.angle_beta   90.00
_cell.angle_gamma   90.00
#
_symmetry.space_group_name_H-M   'P 1'
#
loop_
_entity.id
_entity.type
_entity.pdbx_description
1 polymer ?
#
loop_
_entity_poly.entity_id
_entity_poly.type
_entity_poly.pdbx_seq_one_letter_code
_entity_poly.pdbx_strand_id
1 'polypeptide(L)'
;MAYSDYGGYAYRNNARVIERSDAIFTEEGLKSTPGQWPGFSFPEGRRGRSHHVILGDGPVHIGMNKQSSQSVYLHGETFDIDPLIIARHPNTNTKWIGDNGEEHSYVDHESLLNTTVVEVILEGHKIEIFWADTDNYYMHIRLTQPDDNIWIGWSGYGVGAGLEDCGYGYSTEDIIGASEDVWKVKLR
;
A
#
# COMPACT_ATOMS: atom_id res chain seq x y z
N MET A 1 25.34 7.38 -5.28
CA MET A 1 24.67 6.34 -4.49
C MET A 1 23.20 6.70 -4.44
N ALA A 2 22.39 6.09 -5.30
CA ALA A 2 20.93 6.16 -5.19
C ALA A 2 20.52 5.07 -4.19
N TYR A 3 20.15 5.47 -2.98
CA TYR A 3 19.62 4.58 -1.94
C TYR A 3 18.38 5.23 -1.31
N SER A 4 17.49 5.62 -2.19
CA SER A 4 16.22 6.25 -1.87
C SER A 4 15.15 5.31 -2.40
N ASP A 5 14.79 4.23 -1.70
CA ASP A 5 13.71 3.34 -2.16
C ASP A 5 12.35 4.04 -2.02
N TYR A 6 12.06 5.05 -2.85
CA TYR A 6 10.74 5.70 -2.97
C TYR A 6 9.74 4.71 -3.61
N GLY A 7 9.38 3.64 -2.92
CA GLY A 7 8.60 2.54 -3.49
C GLY A 7 7.16 2.90 -3.87
N GLY A 8 6.72 4.16 -3.70
CA GLY A 8 5.38 4.59 -4.04
C GLY A 8 5.05 6.06 -3.74
N TYR A 9 3.84 6.47 -4.11
CA TYR A 9 3.35 7.85 -3.93
C TYR A 9 1.98 7.92 -3.28
N ALA A 10 1.75 8.98 -2.51
CA ALA A 10 0.47 9.30 -1.89
C ALA A 10 -0.14 10.58 -2.45
N TYR A 11 -1.46 10.56 -2.62
CA TYR A 11 -2.27 11.69 -3.00
C TYR A 11 -3.46 11.79 -2.05
N ARG A 12 -3.77 13.01 -1.61
CA ARG A 12 -5.00 13.34 -0.87
C ARG A 12 -5.79 14.33 -1.70
N ASN A 13 -7.03 13.98 -2.05
CA ASN A 13 -7.91 14.78 -2.89
C ASN A 13 -7.20 15.30 -4.15
N ASN A 14 -6.50 14.39 -4.84
CA ASN A 14 -5.71 14.63 -6.06
C ASN A 14 -4.47 15.53 -5.90
N ALA A 15 -4.14 15.97 -4.69
CA ALA A 15 -2.88 16.65 -4.40
C ALA A 15 -1.85 15.68 -3.83
N ARG A 16 -0.62 15.70 -4.38
CA ARG A 16 0.48 14.87 -3.88
C ARG A 16 0.86 15.29 -2.46
N VAL A 17 1.05 14.32 -1.57
CA VAL A 17 1.50 14.54 -0.18
C VAL A 17 2.84 13.84 0.02
N ILE A 18 3.93 14.62 -0.08
CA ILE A 18 5.29 14.07 -0.12
C ILE A 18 5.69 13.41 1.20
N GLU A 19 5.22 13.97 2.32
CA GLU A 19 5.49 13.48 3.68
C GLU A 19 4.86 12.11 3.96
N ARG A 20 4.03 11.60 3.06
CA ARG A 20 3.41 10.27 3.15
C ARG A 20 4.15 9.21 2.32
N SER A 21 5.13 9.62 1.52
CA SER A 21 6.10 8.72 0.88
C SER A 21 7.30 8.51 1.81
N ASP A 22 7.81 7.29 1.87
CA ASP A 22 8.87 6.86 2.78
C ASP A 22 8.60 7.32 4.22
N ALA A 23 7.56 6.74 4.78
CA ALA A 23 7.04 7.13 6.08
C ALA A 23 7.04 5.96 7.06
N ILE A 24 7.09 6.32 8.33
CA ILE A 24 7.02 5.39 9.44
C ILE A 24 5.81 5.73 10.30
N PHE A 25 5.08 4.70 10.70
CA PHE A 25 4.05 4.82 11.71
C PHE A 25 4.65 4.53 13.09
N THR A 26 4.69 5.53 13.99
CA THR A 26 5.18 5.36 15.37
C THR A 26 4.06 5.59 16.38
N GLU A 27 4.32 5.31 17.66
CA GLU A 27 3.39 5.61 18.76
C GLU A 27 3.14 7.12 18.91
N GLU A 28 4.10 7.95 18.51
CA GLU A 28 3.98 9.42 18.50
C GLU A 28 3.26 9.93 17.24
N GLY A 29 2.81 9.04 16.37
CA GLY A 29 2.19 9.34 15.09
C GLY A 29 3.12 9.10 13.91
N LEU A 30 2.81 9.75 12.79
CA LEU A 30 3.53 9.53 11.54
C LEU A 30 4.79 10.40 11.47
N LYS A 31 5.92 9.79 11.10
CA LYS A 31 7.16 10.50 10.77
C LYS A 31 7.56 10.18 9.33
N SER A 32 8.12 11.15 8.63
CA SER A 32 8.45 11.03 7.21
C SER A 32 9.95 11.21 6.98
N THR A 33 10.52 10.40 6.08
CA THR A 33 11.85 10.62 5.52
C THR A 33 11.80 10.53 4.00
N PRO A 34 11.16 11.50 3.31
CA PRO A 34 11.02 11.45 1.87
C PRO A 34 12.38 11.30 1.19
N GLY A 35 12.56 10.22 0.43
CA GLY A 35 13.79 9.93 -0.30
C GLY A 35 14.88 9.27 0.52
N GLN A 36 14.53 8.77 1.69
CA GLN A 36 15.39 7.91 2.48
C GLN A 36 14.52 6.83 3.13
N TRP A 37 14.88 5.56 2.92
CA TRP A 37 14.15 4.47 3.53
C TRP A 37 14.06 4.66 5.07
N PRO A 38 12.85 4.67 5.67
CA PRO A 38 12.70 5.05 7.08
C PRO A 38 13.47 4.17 8.05
N GLY A 39 13.71 2.89 7.69
CA GLY A 39 14.54 1.98 8.46
C GLY A 39 16.01 2.43 8.62
N PHE A 40 16.51 3.30 7.74
CA PHE A 40 17.85 3.88 7.92
C PHE A 40 17.86 5.05 8.90
N SER A 41 16.77 5.81 8.95
CA SER A 41 16.65 7.05 9.72
C SER A 41 16.12 6.85 11.13
N PHE A 42 15.22 5.88 11.33
CA PHE A 42 14.50 5.68 12.59
C PHE A 42 14.64 4.24 13.11
N PRO A 43 14.95 4.03 14.40
CA PRO A 43 15.01 2.70 15.02
C PRO A 43 13.71 1.90 14.88
N GLU A 44 12.56 2.55 15.03
CA GLU A 44 11.23 1.96 14.89
C GLU A 44 11.01 1.47 13.45
N GLY A 45 11.66 2.11 12.47
CA GLY A 45 11.55 1.73 11.07
C GLY A 45 12.21 0.39 10.81
N ARG A 46 13.27 0.09 11.57
CA ARG A 46 13.95 -1.23 11.58
C ARG A 46 13.12 -2.32 12.24
N ARG A 47 12.07 -1.95 12.98
CA ARG A 47 11.15 -2.88 13.67
C ARG A 47 9.88 -3.17 12.87
N GLY A 48 9.84 -2.82 11.58
CA GLY A 48 8.77 -3.25 10.67
C GLY A 48 7.60 -2.28 10.50
N ARG A 49 7.73 -1.01 10.92
CA ARG A 49 6.69 0.03 10.70
C ARG A 49 7.06 1.02 9.58
N SER A 50 8.11 0.72 8.81
CA SER A 50 8.50 1.51 7.63
C SER A 50 7.62 1.11 6.45
N HIS A 51 7.15 2.11 5.72
CA HIS A 51 6.35 1.93 4.51
C HIS A 51 6.86 2.86 3.41
N HIS A 52 6.75 2.42 2.15
CA HIS A 52 7.01 3.30 1.02
C HIS A 52 5.92 4.35 0.88
N VAL A 53 4.69 4.02 1.28
CA VAL A 53 3.55 4.95 1.27
C VAL A 53 2.69 4.69 2.50
N ILE A 54 2.20 5.75 3.15
CA ILE A 54 1.14 5.64 4.16
C ILE A 54 -0.03 6.53 3.78
N LEU A 55 -1.20 5.93 3.63
CA LEU A 55 -2.46 6.63 3.34
C LEU A 55 -3.27 6.82 4.62
N GLY A 56 -4.21 7.77 4.57
CA GLY A 56 -5.20 7.99 5.62
C GLY A 56 -4.83 9.05 6.64
N ASP A 57 -5.86 9.48 7.36
CA ASP A 57 -5.80 10.40 8.48
C ASP A 57 -6.68 9.82 9.61
N GLY A 58 -6.46 10.22 10.85
CA GLY A 58 -7.32 9.81 11.98
C GLY A 58 -7.18 8.32 12.33
N PRO A 59 -8.28 7.55 12.46
CA PRO A 59 -8.23 6.21 13.04
C PRO A 59 -7.71 5.14 12.07
N VAL A 60 -7.85 5.31 10.75
CA VAL A 60 -7.44 4.30 9.76
C VAL A 60 -6.27 4.80 8.94
N HIS A 61 -5.17 4.06 8.98
CA HIS A 61 -4.02 4.27 8.10
C HIS A 61 -3.68 2.99 7.35
N ILE A 62 -3.15 3.15 6.14
CA ILE A 62 -2.75 2.02 5.30
C ILE A 62 -1.31 2.23 4.85
N GLY A 63 -0.41 1.40 5.37
CA GLY A 63 0.98 1.33 4.93
C GLY A 63 1.13 0.40 3.74
N MET A 64 1.82 0.83 2.69
CA MET A 64 2.09 0.05 1.49
C MET A 64 3.59 -0.25 1.39
N ASN A 65 3.90 -1.50 1.06
CA ASN A 65 5.23 -2.05 0.90
C ASN A 65 5.31 -2.85 -0.41
N LYS A 66 6.11 -2.36 -1.35
CA LYS A 66 6.36 -2.98 -2.65
C LYS A 66 5.04 -3.26 -3.40
N GLN A 67 5.01 -4.30 -4.21
CA GLN A 67 3.91 -4.61 -5.13
C GLN A 67 2.74 -5.38 -4.51
N SER A 68 2.83 -5.86 -3.27
CA SER A 68 1.86 -6.82 -2.75
C SER A 68 1.61 -6.79 -1.25
N SER A 69 2.33 -5.99 -0.48
CA SER A 69 2.19 -5.97 0.97
C SER A 69 1.56 -4.67 1.45
N GLN A 70 0.43 -4.80 2.12
CA GLN A 70 -0.23 -3.73 2.84
C GLN A 70 -0.29 -4.04 4.33
N SER A 71 -0.21 -3.01 5.16
CA SER A 71 -0.47 -3.08 6.59
C SER A 71 -1.57 -2.08 6.91
N VAL A 72 -2.59 -2.52 7.64
CA VAL A 72 -3.67 -1.64 8.10
C VAL A 72 -3.42 -1.33 9.56
N TYR A 73 -3.54 -0.04 9.91
CA TYR A 73 -3.50 0.42 11.28
C TYR A 73 -4.86 1.01 11.64
N LEU A 74 -5.45 0.50 12.72
CA LEU A 74 -6.70 0.97 13.29
C LEU A 74 -6.44 1.52 14.69
N HIS A 75 -6.75 2.79 14.92
CA HIS A 75 -6.44 3.53 16.16
C HIS A 75 -4.96 3.43 16.57
N GLY A 76 -4.07 3.32 15.57
CA GLY A 76 -2.62 3.22 15.76
C GLY A 76 -2.08 1.81 15.97
N GLU A 77 -2.94 0.82 16.10
CA GLU A 77 -2.59 -0.60 16.27
C GLU A 77 -2.68 -1.36 14.97
N THR A 78 -1.85 -2.39 14.78
CA THR A 78 -1.93 -3.25 13.60
C THR A 78 -3.26 -3.99 13.57
N PHE A 79 -3.93 -3.95 12.43
CA PHE A 79 -5.19 -4.64 12.18
C PHE A 79 -5.01 -5.63 11.03
N ASP A 80 -5.40 -6.88 11.28
CA ASP A 80 -5.41 -7.91 10.25
C ASP A 80 -6.65 -7.76 9.36
N ILE A 81 -6.43 -7.31 8.12
CA ILE A 81 -7.50 -7.08 7.13
C ILE A 81 -7.85 -8.34 6.33
N ASP A 82 -6.98 -9.36 6.32
CA ASP A 82 -7.14 -10.55 5.50
C ASP A 82 -8.45 -11.29 5.76
N PRO A 83 -8.92 -11.47 7.01
CA PRO A 83 -10.22 -12.08 7.28
C PRO A 83 -11.39 -11.34 6.60
N LEU A 84 -11.33 -10.01 6.49
CA LEU A 84 -12.37 -9.23 5.83
C LEU A 84 -12.33 -9.40 4.31
N ILE A 85 -11.12 -9.46 3.74
CA ILE A 85 -10.93 -9.71 2.31
C ILE A 85 -11.42 -11.12 1.96
N ILE A 86 -10.98 -12.13 2.71
CA ILE A 86 -11.35 -13.54 2.51
C ILE A 86 -12.87 -13.73 2.64
N ALA A 87 -13.53 -13.06 3.58
CA ALA A 87 -14.98 -13.14 3.73
C ALA A 87 -15.73 -12.67 2.47
N ARG A 88 -15.18 -11.69 1.74
CA ARG A 88 -15.75 -11.18 0.48
C ARG A 88 -15.26 -11.92 -0.75
N HIS A 89 -14.05 -12.46 -0.71
CA HIS A 89 -13.37 -13.15 -1.81
C HIS A 89 -12.85 -14.53 -1.34
N PRO A 90 -13.73 -15.50 -1.05
CA PRO A 90 -13.32 -16.75 -0.39
C PRO A 90 -12.34 -17.60 -1.21
N ASN A 91 -12.30 -17.42 -2.52
CA ASN A 91 -11.38 -18.13 -3.42
C ASN A 91 -9.92 -17.67 -3.29
N THR A 92 -9.65 -16.57 -2.59
CA THR A 92 -8.30 -16.04 -2.38
C THR A 92 -7.67 -16.56 -1.09
N ASN A 93 -8.38 -17.38 -0.31
CA ASN A 93 -7.87 -17.90 0.94
C ASN A 93 -6.86 -19.02 0.69
N THR A 94 -5.58 -18.75 0.97
CA THR A 94 -4.55 -19.78 1.00
C THR A 94 -4.16 -20.08 2.44
N LYS A 95 -3.94 -21.36 2.71
CA LYS A 95 -3.59 -21.87 4.03
C LYS A 95 -2.18 -22.41 4.07
N TRP A 96 -1.50 -22.19 5.17
CA TRP A 96 -0.23 -22.84 5.47
C TRP A 96 -0.21 -23.31 6.92
N ILE A 97 0.59 -24.34 7.20
CA ILE A 97 0.75 -24.89 8.54
C ILE A 97 2.08 -24.37 9.08
N GLY A 98 2.03 -23.71 10.23
CA GLY A 98 3.18 -23.22 10.95
C GLY A 98 4.07 -24.35 11.47
N ASP A 99 5.32 -24.03 11.77
CA ASP A 99 6.26 -24.98 12.38
C ASP A 99 5.77 -25.49 13.76
N ASN A 100 4.89 -24.73 14.42
CA ASN A 100 4.21 -25.09 15.66
C ASN A 100 2.93 -25.94 15.45
N GLY A 101 2.57 -26.25 14.20
CA GLY A 101 1.37 -27.00 13.83
C GLY A 101 0.09 -26.17 13.76
N GLU A 102 0.16 -24.85 13.96
CA GLU A 102 -0.99 -23.96 13.84
C GLU A 102 -1.33 -23.72 12.36
N GLU A 103 -2.62 -23.70 12.03
CA GLU A 103 -3.09 -23.35 10.68
C GLU A 103 -3.21 -21.83 10.57
N HIS A 104 -2.55 -21.27 9.56
CA HIS A 104 -2.61 -19.86 9.22
C HIS A 104 -3.30 -19.69 7.87
N SER A 105 -3.99 -18.57 7.68
CA SER A 105 -4.64 -18.19 6.42
C SER A 105 -4.12 -16.83 5.97
N TYR A 106 -3.99 -16.64 4.66
CA TYR A 106 -3.61 -15.36 4.07
C TYR A 106 -4.31 -15.15 2.73
N VAL A 107 -4.37 -13.89 2.28
CA VAL A 107 -4.87 -13.55 0.95
C VAL A 107 -3.82 -13.84 -0.11
N ASP A 108 -4.14 -14.76 -1.03
CA ASP A 108 -3.40 -14.95 -2.27
C ASP A 108 -3.69 -13.81 -3.24
N HIS A 109 -2.82 -12.80 -3.21
CA HIS A 109 -2.90 -11.65 -4.10
C HIS A 109 -2.56 -11.99 -5.56
N GLU A 110 -1.86 -13.09 -5.85
CA GLU A 110 -1.56 -13.49 -7.23
C GLU A 110 -2.85 -13.86 -7.98
N SER A 111 -3.78 -14.54 -7.30
CA SER A 111 -5.13 -14.82 -7.83
C SER A 111 -5.95 -13.55 -8.14
N LEU A 112 -5.56 -12.41 -7.57
CA LEU A 112 -6.22 -11.11 -7.71
C LEU A 112 -5.54 -10.20 -8.74
N LEU A 113 -4.38 -10.60 -9.28
CA LEU A 113 -3.64 -9.77 -10.25
C LEU A 113 -4.48 -9.47 -11.48
N ASN A 114 -4.64 -8.18 -11.78
CA ASN A 114 -5.38 -7.66 -12.91
C ASN A 114 -6.88 -8.03 -12.98
N THR A 115 -7.44 -8.73 -11.99
CA THR A 115 -8.80 -9.29 -12.09
C THR A 115 -9.88 -8.36 -11.56
N THR A 116 -9.82 -7.99 -10.27
CA THR A 116 -10.87 -7.23 -9.58
C THR A 116 -10.30 -6.23 -8.60
N VAL A 117 -11.10 -5.21 -8.29
CA VAL A 117 -10.91 -4.41 -7.08
C VAL A 117 -11.45 -5.20 -5.89
N VAL A 118 -10.65 -5.31 -4.84
CA VAL A 118 -11.08 -5.79 -3.53
C VAL A 118 -11.56 -4.60 -2.71
N GLU A 119 -12.79 -4.66 -2.20
CA GLU A 119 -13.36 -3.61 -1.36
C GLU A 119 -13.56 -4.12 0.07
N VAL A 120 -13.14 -3.33 1.06
CA VAL A 120 -13.37 -3.57 2.49
C VAL A 120 -13.90 -2.29 3.15
N ILE A 121 -14.85 -2.43 4.07
CA ILE A 121 -15.34 -1.34 4.90
C ILE A 121 -14.86 -1.54 6.34
N LEU A 122 -14.15 -0.55 6.89
CA LEU A 122 -13.62 -0.57 8.26
C LEU A 122 -13.99 0.74 8.97
N GLU A 123 -14.84 0.67 10.00
CA GLU A 123 -15.32 1.87 10.74
C GLU A 123 -15.78 3.02 9.82
N GLY A 124 -16.56 2.70 8.78
CA GLY A 124 -17.05 3.69 7.80
C GLY A 124 -16.02 4.15 6.76
N HIS A 125 -14.76 3.69 6.86
CA HIS A 125 -13.74 3.92 5.85
C HIS A 125 -13.83 2.85 4.77
N LYS A 126 -13.92 3.26 3.51
CA LYS A 126 -13.90 2.35 2.36
C LYS A 126 -12.48 2.21 1.84
N ILE A 127 -11.98 0.98 1.85
CA ILE A 127 -10.67 0.60 1.34
C ILE A 127 -10.86 -0.19 0.05
N GLU A 128 -10.28 0.28 -1.03
CA GLU A 128 -10.29 -0.36 -2.34
C GLU A 128 -8.85 -0.71 -2.72
N ILE A 129 -8.58 -1.97 -3.01
CA ILE A 129 -7.25 -2.49 -3.33
C ILE A 129 -7.27 -3.14 -4.71
N PHE A 130 -6.27 -2.83 -5.53
CA PHE A 130 -6.10 -3.42 -6.84
C PHE A 130 -4.64 -3.76 -7.08
N TRP A 131 -4.37 -4.99 -7.50
CA TRP A 131 -3.03 -5.45 -7.87
C TRP A 131 -2.92 -5.53 -9.40
N ALA A 132 -1.88 -4.95 -9.95
CA ALA A 132 -1.60 -4.87 -11.37
C ALA A 132 -0.30 -5.60 -11.70
N ASP A 133 -0.37 -6.56 -12.61
CA ASP A 133 0.82 -7.16 -13.23
C ASP A 133 1.17 -6.33 -14.48
N THR A 134 2.04 -5.34 -14.28
CA THR A 134 2.65 -4.50 -15.33
C THR A 134 4.17 -4.51 -15.15
N ASP A 135 4.88 -3.69 -15.91
CA ASP A 135 6.33 -3.47 -15.85
C ASP A 135 6.97 -3.56 -14.45
N ASN A 136 6.33 -3.00 -13.43
CA ASN A 136 6.87 -2.93 -12.07
C ASN A 136 6.07 -3.69 -11.02
N TYR A 137 4.98 -4.34 -11.39
CA TYR A 137 3.97 -4.88 -10.48
C TYR A 137 3.49 -3.81 -9.47
N TYR A 138 2.26 -3.35 -9.62
CA TYR A 138 1.73 -2.30 -8.74
C TYR A 138 0.66 -2.84 -7.83
N MET A 139 0.69 -2.40 -6.57
CA MET A 139 -0.49 -2.36 -5.73
C MET A 139 -0.99 -0.93 -5.70
N HIS A 140 -2.26 -0.73 -6.04
CA HIS A 140 -2.99 0.53 -5.91
C HIS A 140 -3.98 0.42 -4.76
N ILE A 141 -4.03 1.44 -3.91
CA ILE A 141 -5.01 1.53 -2.83
C ILE A 141 -5.71 2.88 -2.91
N ARG A 142 -7.04 2.85 -2.82
CA ARG A 142 -7.88 4.01 -2.58
C ARG A 142 -8.57 3.87 -1.24
N LEU A 143 -8.46 4.90 -0.41
CA LEU A 143 -9.10 4.99 0.88
C LEU A 143 -10.05 6.20 0.86
N THR A 144 -11.35 5.94 0.97
CA THR A 144 -12.37 6.98 1.13
C THR A 144 -12.76 7.04 2.61
N GLN A 145 -12.57 8.20 3.22
CA GLN A 145 -12.84 8.45 4.63
C GLN A 145 -14.28 8.96 4.83
N PRO A 146 -14.84 8.88 6.05
CA PRO A 146 -16.21 9.31 6.33
C PRO A 146 -16.52 10.78 6.08
N ASP A 147 -15.50 11.64 6.00
CA ASP A 147 -15.59 13.07 5.70
C ASP A 147 -15.40 13.39 4.21
N ASP A 148 -15.55 12.37 3.36
CA ASP A 148 -15.33 12.39 1.91
C ASP A 148 -13.88 12.70 1.48
N ASN A 149 -12.92 12.73 2.42
CA ASN A 149 -11.50 12.78 2.05
C ASN A 149 -11.11 11.47 1.35
N ILE A 150 -10.44 11.62 0.21
CA ILE A 150 -9.98 10.49 -0.59
C ILE A 150 -8.46 10.49 -0.60
N TRP A 151 -7.90 9.38 -0.15
CA TRP A 151 -6.51 9.03 -0.33
C TRP A 151 -6.36 8.05 -1.48
N ILE A 152 -5.35 8.26 -2.31
CA ILE A 152 -4.93 7.34 -3.35
C ILE A 152 -3.44 7.13 -3.21
N GLY A 153 -3.02 5.88 -3.23
CA GLY A 153 -1.61 5.53 -3.25
C GLY A 153 -1.33 4.34 -4.14
N TRP A 154 -0.07 4.22 -4.53
CA TRP A 154 0.42 3.06 -5.26
C TRP A 154 1.85 2.77 -4.86
N SER A 155 2.23 1.50 -4.93
CA SER A 155 3.56 1.00 -4.60
C SER A 155 3.94 -0.19 -5.48
N GLY A 156 5.22 -0.34 -5.83
CA GLY A 156 5.68 -1.37 -6.77
C GLY A 156 7.17 -1.67 -6.67
N TYR A 157 7.68 -2.58 -7.52
CA TYR A 157 9.12 -2.84 -7.60
C TYR A 157 9.86 -1.69 -8.25
N GLY A 158 11.06 -1.39 -7.74
CA GLY A 158 11.98 -0.44 -8.37
C GLY A 158 11.50 1.02 -8.39
N VAL A 159 10.26 1.28 -7.96
CA VAL A 159 9.70 2.62 -7.85
C VAL A 159 10.59 3.43 -6.93
N GLY A 160 10.99 4.56 -7.46
CA GLY A 160 11.68 5.67 -6.85
C GLY A 160 13.04 5.36 -6.24
N ALA A 161 13.52 4.12 -6.36
CA ALA A 161 14.88 3.65 -6.05
C ALA A 161 15.99 4.33 -6.89
N GLY A 162 15.64 5.28 -7.76
CA GLY A 162 16.53 5.90 -8.74
C GLY A 162 16.90 4.94 -9.87
N LEU A 163 16.18 3.83 -10.00
CA LEU A 163 16.35 2.87 -11.09
C LEU A 163 15.68 3.34 -12.38
N GLU A 164 14.74 4.28 -12.27
CA GLU A 164 14.12 4.98 -13.40
C GLU A 164 15.17 5.73 -14.25
N ASP A 165 16.07 6.45 -13.58
CA ASP A 165 17.14 7.24 -14.21
C ASP A 165 18.30 6.36 -14.72
N CYS A 166 18.36 5.10 -14.30
CA CYS A 166 19.42 4.16 -14.65
C CYS A 166 19.11 3.34 -15.93
N GLY A 167 17.99 3.62 -16.61
CA GLY A 167 17.65 2.95 -17.86
C GLY A 167 17.17 1.51 -17.71
N TYR A 168 16.73 1.12 -16.51
CA TYR A 168 16.13 -0.21 -16.27
C TYR A 168 14.68 -0.32 -16.78
N GLY A 169 14.13 0.74 -17.38
CA GLY A 169 12.81 0.72 -18.02
C GLY A 169 11.64 0.99 -17.07
N TYR A 170 11.91 1.51 -15.87
CA TYR A 170 10.89 1.84 -14.89
C TYR A 170 10.40 3.28 -15.11
N SER A 171 9.15 3.48 -15.56
CA SER A 171 8.54 4.80 -15.78
C SER A 171 7.50 5.09 -14.70
N THR A 172 7.72 6.12 -13.88
CA THR A 172 6.74 6.57 -12.87
C THR A 172 5.88 7.74 -13.34
N GLU A 173 6.28 8.42 -14.43
CA GLU A 173 5.56 9.57 -15.00
C GLU A 173 4.18 9.17 -15.56
N ASP A 174 4.04 7.95 -16.08
CA ASP A 174 2.80 7.44 -16.68
C ASP A 174 1.73 7.05 -15.63
N ILE A 175 2.10 6.91 -14.36
CA ILE A 175 1.24 6.28 -13.34
C ILE A 175 0.38 7.27 -12.56
N ILE A 176 0.76 8.54 -12.54
CA ILE A 176 -0.04 9.60 -11.90
C ILE A 176 -1.40 9.71 -12.59
N GLY A 177 -1.43 9.71 -13.93
CA GLY A 177 -2.67 9.66 -14.72
C GLY A 177 -3.35 8.28 -14.65
N ALA A 178 -2.56 7.20 -14.76
CA ALA A 178 -3.10 5.84 -14.75
C ALA A 178 -3.75 5.45 -13.42
N SER A 179 -3.33 6.00 -12.28
CA SER A 179 -3.91 5.68 -10.97
C SER A 179 -5.37 6.12 -10.86
N GLU A 180 -5.75 7.27 -11.42
CA GLU A 180 -7.17 7.64 -11.51
C GLU A 180 -7.90 6.75 -12.53
N ASP A 181 -7.24 6.39 -13.63
CA ASP A 181 -7.85 5.60 -14.70
C ASP A 181 -8.07 4.14 -14.30
N VAL A 182 -7.22 3.55 -13.43
CA VAL A 182 -7.44 2.24 -12.79
C VAL A 182 -8.83 2.19 -12.17
N TRP A 183 -9.22 3.27 -11.46
CA TRP A 183 -10.53 3.36 -10.81
C TRP A 183 -11.66 3.75 -11.77
N LYS A 184 -11.37 4.40 -12.92
CA LYS A 184 -12.38 4.74 -13.95
C LYS A 184 -12.70 3.59 -14.90
N VAL A 185 -11.73 2.71 -15.19
CA VAL A 185 -11.84 1.66 -16.22
C VAL A 185 -12.34 0.33 -15.64
N LYS A 186 -12.02 0.00 -14.38
CA LYS A 186 -12.34 -1.32 -13.79
C LYS A 186 -13.57 -1.36 -12.87
N LEU A 187 -14.32 -0.26 -12.75
CA LEU A 187 -15.61 -0.18 -12.04
C LEU A 187 -16.82 -0.20 -13.00
N ARG A 188 -16.66 -0.70 -14.24
CA ARG A 188 -17.76 -0.90 -15.19
C ARG A 188 -18.17 -2.36 -15.28
#